data_AF-A0A944WDC4-F1
#
_entry.id   AF-A0A944WDC4-F1
#
_cell.length_a   1.000
_cell.length_b   1.000
_cell.length_c   1.000
_cell.angle_alpha   90.00
_cell.angle_beta   90.00
_cell.angle_gamma   90.00
#
_symmetry.space_group_name_H-M   'P 1'
#
loop_
_entity.id
_entity.type
_entity.pdbx_description
1 polymer ?
#
loop_
_entity_poly.entity_id
_entity_poly.type
_entity_poly.pdbx_seq_one_letter_code
_entity_poly.pdbx_strand_id
1 'polypeptide(L)'
;MNRNSFTMLLIPTLLITVFSVNEFNGAEQTTTNADPENQILSVLLSPQHKSELALSSHVVQQLTALQSRRIVLFNELHSKDSRTQREIANQEFQLQTSQLALSLLNVSQRGTVNQIQLRRIGLRSLLRPEIRATLSLNESQLQRIQNLSQQRIQLSRGANAIEQSQLFVMVERRIYATLNDNQRQIWLRLIGTDQVPVALVQDESPQETALEESAPADTPPAVETPAKPASTPPTAEGTEPIQNTTTEPTPTKDDPQPVVES
;
A
#
# COMPACT_ATOMS: atom_id res chain seq x y z
N MET A 1 58.54 -1.69 1.04
CA MET A 1 57.54 -0.68 1.47
C MET A 1 57.19 0.11 0.21
N ASN A 2 55.97 0.20 -0.30
CA ASN A 2 54.66 0.32 0.33
C ASN A 2 53.60 -0.51 -0.42
N ARG A 3 52.63 -1.03 0.33
CA ARG A 3 51.42 -1.73 -0.13
C ARG A 3 50.33 -0.69 -0.40
N ASN A 4 49.75 -0.68 -1.59
CA ASN A 4 48.44 -0.06 -1.84
C ASN A 4 47.51 -1.10 -2.46
N SER A 5 46.83 -1.86 -1.58
CA SER A 5 45.51 -2.43 -1.86
C SER A 5 44.49 -1.30 -1.77
N PHE A 6 43.53 -1.21 -2.70
CA PHE A 6 42.13 -0.90 -2.36
C PHE A 6 41.22 -1.30 -3.55
N THR A 7 40.58 -2.46 -3.36
CA THR A 7 39.18 -2.81 -3.68
C THR A 7 38.61 -2.49 -5.07
N MET A 8 38.51 -3.56 -5.86
CA MET A 8 37.39 -3.82 -6.78
C MET A 8 36.04 -3.49 -6.12
N LEU A 9 35.31 -2.53 -6.68
CA LEU A 9 33.88 -2.39 -6.44
C LEU A 9 33.15 -3.29 -7.44
N LEU A 10 32.79 -4.48 -6.98
CA LEU A 10 32.05 -5.49 -7.73
C LEU A 10 30.58 -5.03 -7.77
N ILE A 11 30.19 -4.36 -8.86
CA ILE A 11 28.78 -4.05 -9.13
C ILE A 11 28.08 -5.37 -9.43
N PRO A 12 27.07 -5.81 -8.64
CA PRO A 12 26.30 -6.99 -9.00
C PRO A 12 25.47 -6.67 -10.25
N THR A 13 25.82 -7.33 -11.35
CA THR A 13 25.02 -7.41 -12.57
C THR A 13 23.68 -8.07 -12.26
N LEU A 14 22.66 -7.24 -12.01
CA LEU A 14 21.28 -7.70 -11.89
C LEU A 14 20.75 -7.95 -13.30
N LEU A 15 20.68 -9.23 -13.64
CA LEU A 15 20.25 -9.76 -14.93
C LEU A 15 18.73 -9.61 -15.03
N ILE A 16 18.26 -8.47 -15.54
CA ILE A 16 16.85 -8.22 -15.81
C ILE A 16 16.51 -8.91 -17.14
N THR A 17 15.79 -10.02 -17.08
CA THR A 17 15.15 -10.63 -18.24
C THR A 17 14.06 -9.69 -18.75
N VAL A 18 14.35 -9.02 -19.87
CA VAL A 18 13.38 -8.21 -20.62
C VAL A 18 12.38 -9.16 -21.27
N PHE A 19 11.14 -9.18 -20.80
CA PHE A 19 10.03 -9.73 -21.58
C PHE A 19 9.79 -8.83 -22.79
N SER A 20 9.86 -9.43 -23.99
CA SER A 20 9.60 -8.79 -25.27
C SER A 20 8.29 -8.00 -25.28
N VAL A 21 8.40 -6.71 -25.55
CA VAL A 21 7.25 -5.83 -25.84
C VAL A 21 6.92 -6.00 -27.33
N ASN A 22 5.68 -6.41 -27.58
CA ASN A 22 5.07 -6.46 -28.90
C ASN A 22 5.13 -5.09 -29.59
N GLU A 23 5.37 -5.16 -30.90
CA GLU A 23 5.46 -4.12 -31.91
C GLU A 23 4.66 -2.83 -31.64
N PHE A 24 5.41 -1.74 -31.56
CA PHE A 24 4.98 -0.36 -31.56
C PHE A 24 4.67 0.05 -33.00
N ASN A 25 3.38 0.27 -33.32
CA ASN A 25 2.96 0.87 -34.58
C ASN A 25 2.20 2.18 -34.35
N GLY A 26 2.59 3.18 -35.15
CA GLY A 26 2.33 4.61 -35.03
C GLY A 26 0.91 5.07 -34.73
N ALA A 27 0.82 5.97 -33.75
CA ALA A 27 0.09 7.21 -33.87
C ALA A 27 0.81 8.24 -32.98
N GLU A 28 1.35 9.29 -33.58
CA GLU A 28 1.90 10.44 -32.87
C GLU A 28 0.77 11.13 -32.10
N GLN A 29 0.58 10.71 -30.86
CA GLN A 29 -0.10 11.54 -29.88
C GLN A 29 0.87 12.68 -29.57
N THR A 30 0.50 13.88 -29.97
CA THR A 30 1.06 15.13 -29.44
C THR A 30 0.79 15.14 -27.93
N THR A 31 1.64 14.46 -27.17
CA THR A 31 1.67 14.61 -25.73
C THR A 31 2.12 16.03 -25.47
N THR A 32 1.19 16.90 -25.11
CA THR A 32 1.52 18.09 -24.34
C THR A 32 2.53 17.68 -23.26
N ASN A 33 3.62 18.45 -23.13
CA ASN A 33 4.63 18.32 -22.06
C ASN A 33 3.99 18.59 -20.68
N ALA A 34 2.98 17.81 -20.31
CA ALA A 34 2.28 17.91 -19.05
C ALA A 34 2.90 16.88 -18.10
N ASP A 35 3.25 17.35 -16.90
CA ASP A 35 3.71 16.50 -15.81
C ASP A 35 2.69 15.36 -15.58
N PRO A 36 3.06 14.07 -15.74
CA PRO A 36 2.13 12.97 -15.53
C PRO A 36 1.59 13.03 -14.11
N GLU A 37 0.30 12.88 -13.88
CA GLU A 37 -0.29 13.08 -12.55
C GLU A 37 0.31 12.10 -11.51
N ASN A 38 0.89 12.61 -10.42
CA ASN A 38 1.23 11.77 -9.27
C ASN A 38 -0.08 11.41 -8.53
N GLN A 39 -0.47 10.14 -8.61
CA GLN A 39 -1.75 9.68 -8.07
C GLN A 39 -1.86 9.84 -6.54
N ILE A 40 -0.75 9.79 -5.81
CA ILE A 40 -0.74 9.97 -4.35
C ILE A 40 -0.99 11.44 -4.02
N LEU A 41 -0.21 12.34 -4.63
CA LEU A 41 -0.37 13.76 -4.41
C LEU A 41 -1.72 14.28 -4.87
N SER A 42 -2.28 13.73 -5.96
CA SER A 42 -3.60 14.13 -6.40
C SER A 42 -4.70 13.71 -5.43
N VAL A 43 -4.56 12.56 -4.75
CA VAL A 43 -5.44 12.20 -3.63
C VAL A 43 -5.25 13.16 -2.46
N LEU A 44 -4.02 13.38 -2.02
CA LEU A 44 -3.73 14.18 -0.82
C LEU A 44 -4.10 15.65 -0.95
N LEU A 45 -3.98 16.21 -2.16
CA LEU A 45 -4.26 17.62 -2.42
C LEU A 45 -5.67 17.86 -2.98
N SER A 46 -6.45 16.80 -3.25
CA SER A 46 -7.85 16.90 -3.66
C SER A 46 -8.69 17.52 -2.55
N PRO A 47 -9.50 18.55 -2.82
CA PRO A 47 -10.42 19.14 -1.84
C PRO A 47 -11.34 18.11 -1.17
N GLN A 48 -11.74 17.07 -1.92
CA GLN A 48 -12.67 16.04 -1.46
C GLN A 48 -12.07 15.14 -0.37
N HIS A 49 -10.76 14.90 -0.42
CA HIS A 49 -10.08 13.98 0.50
C HIS A 49 -9.36 14.68 1.65
N LYS A 50 -9.16 16.00 1.57
CA LYS A 50 -8.53 16.78 2.65
C LYS A 50 -9.28 16.65 3.99
N SER A 51 -10.61 16.66 3.94
CA SER A 51 -11.46 16.46 5.11
C SER A 51 -11.40 15.01 5.62
N GLU A 52 -11.46 14.04 4.72
CA GLU A 52 -11.37 12.60 5.02
C GLU A 52 -10.03 12.22 5.69
N LEU A 53 -8.95 12.90 5.31
CA LEU A 53 -7.59 12.66 5.80
C LEU A 53 -7.20 13.49 7.03
N ALA A 54 -8.03 14.45 7.45
CA ALA A 54 -7.76 15.36 8.55
C ALA A 54 -6.32 15.94 8.52
N LEU A 55 -5.85 16.35 7.35
CA LEU A 55 -4.48 16.86 7.18
C LEU A 55 -4.32 18.21 7.88
N SER A 56 -3.23 18.38 8.63
CA SER A 56 -2.89 19.67 9.23
C SER A 56 -2.49 20.70 8.15
N SER A 57 -2.66 21.99 8.45
CA SER A 57 -2.25 23.07 7.55
C SER A 57 -0.76 22.98 7.19
N HIS A 58 0.08 22.60 8.14
CA HIS A 58 1.51 22.37 7.93
C HIS A 58 1.77 21.23 6.93
N VAL A 59 1.12 20.08 7.06
CA VAL A 59 1.27 18.96 6.12
C VAL A 59 0.76 19.34 4.72
N VAL A 60 -0.36 20.07 4.63
CA VAL A 60 -0.87 20.57 3.34
C VAL A 60 0.13 21.52 2.67
N GLN A 61 0.78 22.41 3.41
CA GLN A 61 1.82 23.29 2.87
C GLN A 61 3.01 22.48 2.36
N GLN A 62 3.49 21.49 3.10
CA GLN A 62 4.60 20.63 2.68
C GLN A 62 4.27 19.82 1.43
N LEU A 63 3.08 19.24 1.34
CA LEU A 63 2.60 18.52 0.15
C LEU A 63 2.45 19.43 -1.06
N THR A 64 2.00 20.67 -0.84
CA THR A 64 1.90 21.68 -1.91
C THR A 64 3.29 22.09 -2.42
N ALA A 65 4.23 22.34 -1.51
CA ALA A 65 5.62 22.63 -1.85
C ALA A 65 6.28 21.46 -2.60
N LEU A 66 5.98 20.22 -2.19
CA LEU A 66 6.40 19.01 -2.88
C LEU A 66 5.87 18.96 -4.32
N GLN A 67 4.58 19.25 -4.52
CA GLN A 67 3.98 19.31 -5.86
C GLN A 67 4.63 20.41 -6.73
N SER A 68 4.88 21.59 -6.18
CA SER A 68 5.56 22.66 -6.91
C SER A 68 6.98 22.26 -7.33
N ARG A 69 7.76 21.68 -6.40
CA ARG A 69 9.11 21.17 -6.68
C ARG A 69 9.08 20.09 -7.75
N ARG A 70 8.05 19.24 -7.72
CA ARG A 70 7.83 18.19 -8.71
C ARG A 70 7.69 18.73 -10.12
N ILE A 71 6.84 19.74 -10.30
CA ILE A 71 6.60 20.37 -11.60
C ILE A 71 7.88 21.01 -12.14
N VAL A 72 8.66 21.68 -11.28
CA VAL A 72 9.94 22.30 -11.66
C VAL A 72 10.93 21.24 -12.14
N LEU A 73 11.16 20.19 -11.35
CA LEU A 73 12.09 19.11 -11.69
C LEU A 73 11.66 18.34 -12.96
N PHE A 74 10.35 18.12 -13.12
CA PHE A 74 9.80 17.52 -14.34
C PHE A 74 10.15 18.36 -15.57
N ASN A 75 9.94 19.68 -15.53
CA ASN A 75 10.26 20.58 -16.64
C ASN A 75 11.77 20.61 -16.95
N GLU A 76 12.62 20.57 -15.92
CA GLU A 76 14.07 20.48 -16.09
C GLU A 76 14.50 19.20 -16.79
N LEU A 77 14.01 18.03 -16.36
CA LEU A 77 14.28 16.74 -16.98
C LEU A 77 13.77 16.67 -18.43
N HIS A 78 12.64 17.32 -18.74
CA HIS A 78 12.08 17.31 -20.10
C HIS A 78 12.79 18.23 -21.08
N SER A 79 13.68 19.09 -20.60
CA SER A 79 14.41 20.04 -21.44
C SER A 79 15.66 19.47 -22.14
N LYS A 80 16.18 18.29 -21.73
CA LYS A 80 17.53 17.84 -22.16
C LYS A 80 17.69 16.35 -22.57
N ASP A 81 16.69 15.48 -22.37
CA ASP A 81 16.89 14.01 -22.47
C ASP A 81 16.15 13.26 -23.61
N SER A 82 16.66 12.06 -23.93
CA SER A 82 16.05 11.10 -24.87
C SER A 82 14.73 10.51 -24.32
N ARG A 83 13.79 10.09 -25.19
CA ARG A 83 12.44 9.63 -24.78
C ARG A 83 12.45 8.52 -23.71
N THR A 84 13.26 7.49 -23.90
CA THR A 84 13.31 6.35 -22.97
C THR A 84 13.92 6.73 -21.62
N GLN A 85 14.97 7.55 -21.60
CA GLN A 85 15.54 8.06 -20.35
C GLN A 85 14.55 8.95 -19.60
N ARG A 86 13.79 9.79 -20.31
CA ARG A 86 12.72 10.59 -19.68
C ARG A 86 11.67 9.70 -19.02
N GLU A 87 11.26 8.62 -19.67
CA GLU A 87 10.27 7.70 -19.09
C GLU A 87 10.81 7.02 -17.81
N ILE A 88 12.06 6.55 -17.81
CA ILE A 88 12.69 5.93 -16.63
C ILE A 88 12.84 6.96 -15.49
N ALA A 89 13.40 8.14 -15.79
CA ALA A 89 13.57 9.21 -14.81
C ALA A 89 12.22 9.66 -14.23
N ASN A 90 11.18 9.74 -15.06
CA ASN A 90 9.83 10.05 -14.60
C ASN A 90 9.29 8.99 -13.63
N GLN A 91 9.48 7.71 -13.91
CA GLN A 91 9.00 6.64 -13.03
C GLN A 91 9.73 6.66 -11.67
N GLU A 92 11.05 6.80 -11.69
CA GLU A 92 11.84 6.91 -10.47
C GLU A 92 11.42 8.13 -9.66
N PHE A 93 11.26 9.27 -10.32
CA PHE A 93 10.85 10.50 -9.67
C PHE A 93 9.44 10.43 -9.09
N GLN A 94 8.50 9.79 -9.79
CA GLN A 94 7.16 9.52 -9.26
C GLN A 94 7.21 8.66 -8.01
N LEU A 95 8.05 7.61 -8.00
CA LEU A 95 8.21 6.72 -6.86
C LEU A 95 8.79 7.47 -5.64
N GLN A 96 9.86 8.24 -5.83
CA GLN A 96 10.47 9.05 -4.78
C GLN A 96 9.49 10.09 -4.22
N THR A 97 8.79 10.81 -5.09
CA THR A 97 7.80 11.81 -4.68
C THR A 97 6.65 11.17 -3.91
N SER A 98 6.20 9.99 -4.33
CA SER A 98 5.15 9.23 -3.65
C SER A 98 5.59 8.78 -2.26
N GLN A 99 6.83 8.30 -2.11
CA GLN A 99 7.39 7.90 -0.82
C GLN A 99 7.49 9.09 0.14
N LEU A 100 8.00 10.23 -0.35
CA LEU A 100 8.10 11.44 0.44
C LEU A 100 6.72 11.99 0.82
N ALA A 101 5.73 11.93 -0.08
CA ALA A 101 4.37 12.33 0.25
C ALA A 101 3.75 11.45 1.35
N LEU A 102 3.99 10.14 1.31
CA LEU A 102 3.49 9.20 2.31
C LEU A 102 4.22 9.29 3.65
N SER A 103 5.49 9.73 3.67
CA SER A 103 6.24 9.86 4.92
C SER A 103 5.77 11.02 5.79
N LEU A 104 5.11 12.02 5.19
CA LEU A 104 4.48 13.14 5.90
C LEU A 104 3.18 12.76 6.63
N LEU A 105 2.68 11.56 6.39
CA LEU A 105 1.39 11.09 6.91
C LEU A 105 1.61 10.16 8.09
N ASN A 106 0.68 10.16 9.04
CA ASN A 106 0.64 9.14 10.09
C ASN A 106 0.12 7.79 9.56
N VAL A 107 0.07 6.77 10.41
CA VAL A 107 -0.28 5.40 9.98
C VAL A 107 -1.75 5.33 9.54
N SER A 108 -2.64 5.97 10.29
CA SER A 108 -4.08 6.01 9.97
C SER A 108 -4.33 6.69 8.61
N GLN A 109 -3.72 7.85 8.38
CA GLN A 109 -3.81 8.62 7.14
C GLN A 109 -3.30 7.83 5.94
N ARG A 110 -2.18 7.10 6.08
CA ARG A 110 -1.69 6.21 5.02
C ARG A 110 -2.70 5.09 4.71
N GLY A 111 -3.36 4.56 5.73
CA GLY A 111 -4.47 3.62 5.59
C GLY A 111 -5.60 4.19 4.75
N THR A 112 -6.08 5.39 5.09
CA THR A 112 -7.13 6.10 4.34
C THR A 112 -6.72 6.41 2.89
N VAL A 113 -5.49 6.86 2.65
CA VAL A 113 -4.96 7.07 1.29
C VAL A 113 -5.00 5.76 0.48
N ASN A 114 -4.57 4.65 1.08
CA ASN A 114 -4.62 3.36 0.40
C ASN A 114 -6.06 2.94 0.08
N GLN A 115 -7.01 3.15 1.01
CA GLN A 115 -8.44 2.90 0.76
C GLN A 115 -8.96 3.76 -0.40
N ILE A 116 -8.64 5.05 -0.43
CA ILE A 116 -9.02 5.96 -1.54
C ILE A 116 -8.42 5.47 -2.87
N GLN A 117 -7.16 5.06 -2.88
CA GLN A 117 -6.51 4.53 -4.07
C GLN A 117 -7.16 3.25 -4.58
N LEU A 118 -7.48 2.32 -3.68
CA LEU A 118 -8.20 1.10 -4.02
C LEU A 118 -9.58 1.41 -4.61
N ARG A 119 -10.30 2.40 -4.06
CA ARG A 119 -11.58 2.87 -4.62
C ARG A 119 -11.42 3.49 -6.02
N ARG A 120 -10.39 4.32 -6.25
CA ARG A 120 -10.12 4.93 -7.57
C ARG A 120 -9.75 3.89 -8.62
N ILE A 121 -8.95 2.89 -8.24
CA ILE A 121 -8.52 1.82 -9.16
C ILE A 121 -9.66 0.83 -9.41
N GLY A 122 -10.56 0.67 -8.42
CA GLY A 122 -11.65 -0.28 -8.43
C GLY A 122 -11.16 -1.73 -8.27
N LEU A 123 -11.99 -2.66 -8.67
CA LEU A 123 -11.76 -4.10 -8.59
C LEU A 123 -10.64 -4.59 -9.52
N ARG A 124 -10.15 -3.76 -10.45
CA ARG A 124 -8.88 -4.05 -11.14
C ARG A 124 -7.70 -4.17 -10.17
N SER A 125 -7.77 -3.53 -8.99
CA SER A 125 -6.73 -3.64 -7.96
C SER A 125 -6.57 -5.06 -7.40
N LEU A 126 -7.57 -5.94 -7.61
CA LEU A 126 -7.48 -7.37 -7.27
C LEU A 126 -6.37 -8.11 -8.02
N LEU A 127 -5.87 -7.55 -9.12
CA LEU A 127 -4.72 -8.08 -9.85
C LEU A 127 -3.38 -7.79 -9.17
N ARG A 128 -3.36 -6.95 -8.13
CA ARG A 128 -2.15 -6.68 -7.34
C ARG A 128 -1.84 -7.89 -6.45
N PRO A 129 -0.57 -8.33 -6.35
CA PRO A 129 -0.19 -9.51 -5.57
C PRO A 129 -0.65 -9.48 -4.11
N GLU A 130 -0.59 -8.31 -3.47
CA GLU A 130 -0.91 -8.11 -2.05
C GLU A 130 -2.41 -8.28 -1.80
N ILE A 131 -3.23 -7.71 -2.68
CA ILE A 131 -4.69 -7.80 -2.61
C ILE A 131 -5.14 -9.23 -2.97
N ARG A 132 -4.54 -9.83 -3.99
CA ARG A 132 -4.78 -11.23 -4.37
C ARG A 132 -4.53 -12.19 -3.22
N ALA A 133 -3.41 -12.02 -2.50
CA ALA A 133 -3.08 -12.83 -1.33
C ALA A 133 -4.12 -12.63 -0.23
N THR A 134 -4.51 -11.39 0.04
CA THR A 134 -5.51 -11.05 1.07
C THR A 134 -6.89 -11.67 0.79
N LEU A 135 -7.34 -11.67 -0.46
CA LEU A 135 -8.63 -12.27 -0.85
C LEU A 135 -8.55 -13.77 -1.17
N SER A 136 -7.35 -14.35 -1.16
CA SER A 136 -7.10 -15.75 -1.56
C SER A 136 -7.79 -16.10 -2.89
N LEU A 137 -7.61 -15.25 -3.91
CA LEU A 137 -8.23 -15.48 -5.22
C LEU A 137 -7.62 -16.71 -5.87
N ASN A 138 -8.47 -17.58 -6.42
CA ASN A 138 -8.01 -18.73 -7.17
C ASN A 138 -7.60 -18.33 -8.60
N GLU A 139 -6.89 -19.23 -9.29
CA GLU A 139 -6.35 -18.95 -10.63
C GLU A 139 -7.45 -18.70 -11.66
N SER A 140 -8.59 -19.42 -11.58
CA SER A 140 -9.69 -19.24 -12.53
C SER A 140 -10.38 -17.87 -12.38
N GLN A 141 -10.54 -17.38 -11.14
CA GLN A 141 -10.98 -16.02 -10.84
C GLN A 141 -9.98 -15.00 -11.39
N LEU A 142 -8.68 -15.19 -11.13
CA LEU A 142 -7.62 -14.28 -11.61
C LEU A 142 -7.66 -14.13 -13.13
N GLN A 143 -7.70 -15.24 -13.87
CA GLN A 143 -7.78 -15.25 -15.33
C GLN A 143 -9.04 -14.52 -15.82
N ARG A 144 -10.19 -14.75 -15.17
CA ARG A 144 -11.43 -14.06 -15.53
C ARG A 144 -11.35 -12.55 -15.30
N ILE A 145 -10.76 -12.11 -14.18
CA ILE A 145 -10.56 -10.69 -13.86
C ILE A 145 -9.59 -10.05 -14.86
N GLN A 146 -8.51 -10.73 -15.23
CA GLN A 146 -7.55 -10.27 -16.24
C GLN A 146 -8.23 -10.09 -17.61
N ASN A 147 -8.98 -11.09 -18.07
CA ASN A 147 -9.71 -11.04 -19.33
C ASN A 147 -10.72 -9.88 -19.37
N LEU A 148 -11.52 -9.71 -18.31
CA LEU A 148 -12.46 -8.59 -18.20
C LEU A 148 -11.74 -7.23 -18.20
N SER A 149 -10.60 -7.13 -17.53
CA SER A 149 -9.78 -5.91 -17.50
C SER A 149 -9.17 -5.57 -18.86
N GLN A 150 -8.68 -6.57 -19.59
CA GLN A 150 -8.14 -6.41 -20.94
C GLN A 150 -9.24 -6.04 -21.93
N GLN A 151 -10.41 -6.70 -21.85
CA GLN A 151 -11.58 -6.37 -22.67
C GLN A 151 -11.99 -4.91 -22.47
N ARG A 152 -12.00 -4.40 -21.22
CA ARG A 152 -12.26 -2.98 -20.95
C ARG A 152 -11.29 -2.07 -21.69
N ILE A 153 -9.99 -2.39 -21.60
CA ILE A 153 -8.94 -1.60 -22.26
C ILE A 153 -9.17 -1.58 -23.77
N GLN A 154 -9.45 -2.73 -24.38
CA GLN A 154 -9.71 -2.83 -25.81
C GLN A 154 -10.95 -2.03 -26.23
N LEU A 155 -12.06 -2.18 -25.51
CA LEU A 155 -13.31 -1.46 -25.80
C LEU A 155 -13.20 0.05 -25.54
N SER A 156 -12.31 0.47 -24.63
CA SER A 156 -12.09 1.90 -24.35
C SER A 156 -11.28 2.63 -25.43
N ARG A 157 -10.62 1.90 -26.35
CA ARG A 157 -9.84 2.49 -27.45
C ARG A 157 -10.80 3.14 -28.45
N GLY A 158 -10.98 4.45 -28.33
CA GLY A 158 -11.88 5.24 -29.19
C GLY A 158 -13.22 5.59 -28.53
N ALA A 159 -13.46 5.12 -27.31
CA ALA A 159 -14.64 5.50 -26.53
C ALA A 159 -14.49 6.92 -25.95
N ASN A 160 -15.59 7.68 -25.92
CA ASN A 160 -15.63 8.98 -25.26
C ASN A 160 -15.64 8.83 -23.72
N ALA A 161 -15.51 9.93 -22.97
CA ALA A 161 -15.43 9.89 -21.49
C ALA A 161 -16.67 9.26 -20.83
N ILE A 162 -17.87 9.45 -21.41
CA ILE A 162 -19.12 8.89 -20.89
C ILE A 162 -19.11 7.37 -21.10
N GLU A 163 -18.79 6.91 -22.30
CA GLU A 163 -18.70 5.48 -22.63
C GLU A 163 -17.62 4.77 -21.79
N GLN A 164 -16.47 5.41 -21.57
CA GLN A 164 -15.43 4.89 -20.69
C GLN A 164 -15.93 4.69 -19.25
N SER A 165 -16.72 5.64 -18.73
CA SER A 165 -17.33 5.52 -17.40
C SER A 165 -18.35 4.39 -17.33
N GLN A 166 -19.16 4.20 -18.38
CA GLN A 166 -20.14 3.11 -18.46
C GLN A 166 -19.45 1.75 -18.56
N LEU A 167 -18.42 1.64 -19.41
CA LEU A 167 -17.59 0.44 -19.54
C LEU A 167 -16.91 0.11 -18.21
N PHE A 168 -16.41 1.12 -17.48
CA PHE A 168 -15.87 0.95 -16.15
C PHE A 168 -16.90 0.31 -15.21
N VAL A 169 -18.08 0.91 -15.05
CA VAL A 169 -19.13 0.38 -14.15
C VAL A 169 -19.59 -1.02 -14.57
N MET A 170 -19.78 -1.27 -15.86
CA MET A 170 -20.19 -2.58 -16.37
C MET A 170 -19.15 -3.66 -16.04
N VAL A 171 -17.87 -3.39 -16.30
CA VAL A 171 -16.79 -4.35 -16.05
C VAL A 171 -16.57 -4.56 -14.56
N GLU A 172 -16.64 -3.51 -13.75
CA GLU A 172 -16.57 -3.61 -12.29
C GLU A 172 -17.66 -4.53 -11.75
N ARG A 173 -18.92 -4.38 -12.21
CA ARG A 173 -20.02 -5.29 -11.83
C ARG A 173 -19.73 -6.75 -12.19
N ARG A 174 -19.16 -6.99 -13.38
CA ARG A 174 -18.80 -8.34 -13.84
C ARG A 174 -17.68 -8.93 -13.00
N ILE A 175 -16.66 -8.14 -12.65
CA ILE A 175 -15.58 -8.56 -11.77
C ILE A 175 -16.13 -8.87 -10.37
N TYR A 176 -16.97 -8.00 -9.82
CA TYR A 176 -17.58 -8.20 -8.50
C TYR A 176 -18.38 -9.52 -8.44
N ALA A 177 -19.09 -9.85 -9.52
CA ALA A 177 -19.84 -11.10 -9.63
C ALA A 177 -18.95 -12.36 -9.61
N THR A 178 -17.66 -12.25 -9.90
CA THR A 178 -16.71 -13.39 -9.81
C THR A 178 -16.28 -13.71 -8.39
N LEU A 179 -16.46 -12.77 -7.46
CA LEU A 179 -16.10 -12.92 -6.07
C LEU A 179 -17.22 -13.64 -5.31
N ASN A 180 -16.84 -14.52 -4.37
CA ASN A 180 -17.76 -15.07 -3.39
C ASN A 180 -18.08 -14.05 -2.29
N ASP A 181 -19.06 -14.35 -1.42
CA ASP A 181 -19.55 -13.39 -0.42
C ASP A 181 -18.48 -12.98 0.60
N ASN A 182 -17.64 -13.92 1.04
CA ASN A 182 -16.52 -13.62 1.95
C ASN A 182 -15.51 -12.67 1.28
N GLN A 183 -15.11 -12.96 0.04
CA GLN A 183 -14.21 -12.11 -0.75
C GLN A 183 -14.78 -10.70 -0.94
N ARG A 184 -16.10 -10.58 -1.15
CA ARG A 184 -16.78 -9.28 -1.25
C ARG A 184 -16.73 -8.52 0.06
N GLN A 185 -16.97 -9.18 1.20
CA GLN A 185 -16.87 -8.54 2.52
C GLN A 185 -15.44 -8.07 2.81
N ILE A 186 -14.43 -8.91 2.55
CA ILE A 186 -13.02 -8.54 2.69
C ILE A 186 -12.71 -7.33 1.81
N TRP A 187 -13.18 -7.32 0.55
CA TRP A 187 -13.03 -6.17 -0.35
C TRP A 187 -13.67 -4.90 0.21
N LEU A 188 -14.92 -4.97 0.69
CA LEU A 188 -15.62 -3.82 1.28
C LEU A 188 -14.90 -3.26 2.51
N ARG A 189 -14.28 -4.13 3.32
CA ARG A 189 -13.43 -3.72 4.44
C ARG A 189 -12.14 -3.04 3.96
N LEU A 190 -11.48 -3.61 2.95
CA LEU A 190 -10.24 -3.06 2.39
C LEU A 190 -10.43 -1.67 1.77
N ILE A 191 -11.61 -1.38 1.23
CA ILE A 191 -11.91 -0.05 0.66
C ILE A 191 -12.59 0.90 1.66
N GLY A 192 -12.77 0.48 2.92
CA GLY A 192 -13.34 1.31 3.97
C GLY A 192 -14.84 1.59 3.83
N THR A 193 -15.59 0.77 3.09
CA THR A 193 -17.06 0.93 2.95
C THR A 193 -17.85 0.18 4.04
N ASP A 194 -17.19 -0.72 4.78
CA ASP A 194 -17.79 -1.54 5.85
C ASP A 194 -17.46 -1.02 7.27
N GLN A 195 -17.19 0.29 7.41
CA GLN A 195 -16.77 0.84 8.71
C GLN A 195 -17.94 0.90 9.69
N VAL A 196 -18.06 -0.14 10.53
CA VAL A 196 -18.32 0.04 11.95
C VAL A 196 -17.05 0.68 12.54
N PRO A 197 -17.12 1.87 13.14
CA PRO A 197 -15.93 2.59 13.59
C PRO A 197 -15.24 1.83 14.73
N VAL A 198 -14.07 1.26 14.44
CA VAL A 198 -13.15 0.81 15.49
C VAL A 198 -12.35 2.03 15.93
N ALA A 199 -12.72 2.54 17.09
CA ALA A 199 -12.02 3.62 17.76
C ALA A 199 -10.58 3.20 18.14
N LEU A 200 -9.64 4.10 17.83
CA LEU A 200 -8.41 4.39 18.57
C LEU A 200 -7.30 3.32 18.57
N VAL A 201 -6.37 3.45 17.63
CA VAL A 201 -4.95 3.39 17.98
C VAL A 201 -4.45 4.83 17.98
N GLN A 202 -3.89 5.27 19.10
CA GLN A 202 -3.32 6.60 19.30
C GLN A 202 -2.27 6.86 18.22
N ASP A 203 -2.61 7.69 17.23
CA ASP A 203 -1.63 8.36 16.40
C ASP A 203 -0.93 9.38 17.30
N GLU A 204 0.26 9.05 17.80
CA GLU A 204 1.19 10.05 18.30
C GLU A 204 1.48 11.02 17.15
N SER A 205 1.00 12.25 17.31
CA SER A 205 1.35 13.36 16.42
C SER A 205 2.86 13.59 16.48
N PRO A 206 3.50 14.01 15.37
CA PRO A 206 4.89 14.47 15.42
C PRO A 206 4.95 15.63 16.41
N GLN A 207 5.62 15.39 17.54
CA GLN A 207 5.77 16.33 18.62
C GLN A 207 6.53 17.56 18.10
N GLU A 208 5.82 18.69 18.04
CA GLU A 208 6.38 20.01 17.81
C GLU A 208 7.24 20.34 19.04
N THR A 209 8.56 20.20 18.90
CA THR A 209 9.52 20.54 19.95
C THR A 209 9.48 22.05 20.19
N ALA A 210 8.58 22.49 21.06
CA ALA A 210 8.66 23.80 21.67
C ALA A 210 9.91 23.82 22.57
N LEU A 211 10.86 24.68 22.19
CA LEU A 211 12.02 25.04 22.98
C LEU A 211 11.54 25.66 24.31
N GLU A 212 11.58 24.89 25.40
CA GLU A 212 11.62 25.48 26.74
C GLU A 212 13.07 25.84 27.08
N GLU A 213 13.31 27.15 27.02
CA GLU A 213 14.48 27.87 27.49
C GLU A 213 14.68 27.60 29.00
N SER A 214 15.62 26.71 29.31
CA SER A 214 16.10 26.48 30.67
C SER A 214 17.09 27.58 31.04
N ALA A 215 16.67 28.50 31.91
CA ALA A 215 17.58 29.33 32.69
C ALA A 215 17.87 28.67 34.05
N PRO A 216 19.13 28.64 34.52
CA PRO A 216 19.56 27.91 35.70
C PRO A 216 19.48 28.78 36.96
N ALA A 217 19.20 28.16 38.11
CA ALA A 217 19.56 28.74 39.41
C ALA A 217 19.90 27.61 40.41
N ASP A 218 21.17 27.61 40.83
CA ASP A 218 21.76 26.97 42.00
C ASP A 218 20.83 26.99 43.23
N THR A 219 20.78 25.99 44.13
CA THR A 219 21.89 25.51 44.97
C THR A 219 21.43 24.28 45.80
N PRO A 220 22.30 23.28 46.07
CA PRO A 220 22.11 22.19 47.06
C PRO A 220 22.83 22.55 48.40
N PRO A 221 23.17 21.67 49.38
CA PRO A 221 22.76 20.29 49.76
C PRO A 221 22.45 20.09 51.29
N ALA A 222 21.94 18.91 51.69
CA ALA A 222 22.36 18.19 52.93
C ALA A 222 21.79 16.74 52.92
N VAL A 223 22.57 15.69 52.59
CA VAL A 223 23.26 14.69 53.47
C VAL A 223 22.36 14.11 54.59
N GLU A 224 22.16 12.81 54.88
CA GLU A 224 23.00 11.59 54.91
C GLU A 224 22.18 10.27 54.82
N THR A 225 22.59 9.34 53.95
CA THR A 225 23.06 7.93 54.15
C THR A 225 22.69 7.16 55.45
N PRO A 226 22.90 5.81 55.58
CA PRO A 226 22.40 4.60 54.88
C PRO A 226 21.78 3.53 55.85
N ALA A 227 21.11 2.49 55.33
CA ALA A 227 21.14 1.14 55.95
C ALA A 227 20.62 0.02 55.00
N LYS A 228 21.55 -0.85 54.58
CA LYS A 228 21.34 -2.30 54.26
C LYS A 228 21.31 -3.04 55.63
N PRO A 229 20.96 -4.35 55.81
CA PRO A 229 20.69 -5.40 54.82
C PRO A 229 19.61 -6.47 55.18
N ALA A 230 19.44 -7.43 54.25
CA ALA A 230 19.23 -8.87 54.45
C ALA A 230 17.80 -9.44 54.70
N SER A 231 17.38 -10.31 53.75
CA SER A 231 17.07 -11.76 53.93
C SER A 231 15.85 -12.16 53.07
N THR A 232 16.02 -12.89 51.96
CA THR A 232 16.07 -14.37 51.79
C THR A 232 14.66 -15.01 51.72
N PRO A 233 14.41 -15.96 50.78
CA PRO A 233 13.08 -16.44 50.37
C PRO A 233 12.63 -17.74 51.08
N PRO A 234 11.40 -18.21 50.79
CA PRO A 234 11.14 -19.63 50.47
C PRO A 234 10.24 -19.74 49.20
N THR A 235 10.47 -20.57 48.18
CA THR A 235 10.67 -22.04 48.06
C THR A 235 9.47 -22.88 48.50
N ALA A 236 9.14 -23.86 47.62
CA ALA A 236 8.29 -25.05 47.75
C ALA A 236 6.82 -24.85 47.30
N GLU A 237 6.16 -25.73 46.56
CA GLU A 237 6.45 -26.98 45.81
C GLU A 237 5.08 -27.51 45.32
N GLY A 238 5.05 -28.39 44.31
CA GLY A 238 3.89 -29.23 43.94
C GLY A 238 3.48 -29.05 42.47
N THR A 239 4.00 -29.79 41.47
CA THR A 239 3.93 -31.26 41.24
C THR A 239 2.47 -31.71 41.04
N GLU A 240 1.95 -31.63 39.80
CA GLU A 240 1.70 -32.74 38.85
C GLU A 240 0.48 -33.65 39.21
N PRO A 241 0.04 -34.58 38.34
CA PRO A 241 -0.48 -34.53 36.96
C PRO A 241 -1.91 -35.15 36.94
N ILE A 242 -2.52 -35.51 35.79
CA ILE A 242 -3.26 -36.79 35.48
C ILE A 242 -3.98 -36.66 34.10
N GLN A 243 -3.43 -37.39 33.12
CA GLN A 243 -4.01 -38.34 32.14
C GLN A 243 -5.27 -38.05 31.26
N ASN A 244 -5.03 -38.27 29.96
CA ASN A 244 -5.74 -39.11 28.98
C ASN A 244 -7.27 -39.28 29.04
N THR A 245 -7.92 -39.05 27.88
CA THR A 245 -8.62 -40.12 27.14
C THR A 245 -8.77 -39.79 25.66
N THR A 246 -8.15 -40.63 24.83
CA THR A 246 -8.48 -41.00 23.44
C THR A 246 -9.92 -41.48 23.30
N THR A 247 -10.67 -41.08 22.26
CA THR A 247 -11.42 -42.02 21.39
C THR A 247 -11.86 -41.41 20.05
N GLU A 248 -11.37 -42.01 18.97
CA GLU A 248 -11.95 -42.07 17.62
C GLU A 248 -13.30 -42.85 17.66
N PRO A 249 -14.21 -42.70 16.69
CA PRO A 249 -14.22 -43.66 15.59
C PRO A 249 -14.69 -43.10 14.22
N THR A 250 -14.06 -43.58 13.14
CA THR A 250 -14.64 -43.76 11.79
C THR A 250 -15.23 -45.20 11.73
N PRO A 251 -15.97 -45.73 10.72
CA PRO A 251 -16.53 -45.19 9.46
C PRO A 251 -18.02 -45.58 9.22
N THR A 252 -18.66 -45.10 8.14
CA THR A 252 -19.63 -45.92 7.35
C THR A 252 -19.79 -45.34 5.94
N LYS A 253 -19.68 -46.26 4.98
CA LYS A 253 -19.77 -46.17 3.53
C LYS A 253 -21.18 -46.62 3.15
N ASP A 254 -21.89 -45.89 2.30
CA ASP A 254 -22.76 -46.50 1.29
C ASP A 254 -23.21 -45.50 0.22
N ASP A 255 -22.99 -45.91 -1.02
CA ASP A 255 -23.51 -45.39 -2.29
C ASP A 255 -24.08 -46.66 -2.95
N PRO A 256 -25.28 -46.64 -3.56
CA PRO A 256 -25.30 -46.49 -5.01
C PRO A 256 -26.51 -45.72 -5.61
N GLN A 257 -26.23 -45.05 -6.73
CA GLN A 257 -27.07 -44.71 -7.92
C GLN A 257 -28.11 -45.78 -8.36
N PRO A 258 -28.89 -45.60 -9.46
CA PRO A 258 -29.58 -44.42 -10.04
C PRO A 258 -31.06 -44.74 -10.41
N VAL A 259 -31.89 -43.74 -10.79
CA VAL A 259 -33.13 -44.00 -11.56
C VAL A 259 -33.22 -43.03 -12.75
N VAL A 260 -33.37 -43.64 -13.92
CA VAL A 260 -33.73 -43.07 -15.22
C VAL A 260 -35.22 -43.31 -15.42
N GLU A 261 -35.99 -42.28 -15.76
CA GLU A 261 -37.29 -42.38 -16.45
C GLU A 261 -37.30 -41.25 -17.50
N SER A 262 -37.15 -41.59 -18.78
CA SER A 262 -38.20 -41.94 -19.77
C SER A 262 -38.82 -40.70 -20.39
#